data_AF-A0A5S5C2Q1-F1
#
_entry.id   AF-A0A5S5C2Q1-F1
#
_cell.length_a   1.000
_cell.length_b   1.000
_cell.length_c   1.000
_cell.angle_alpha   90.00
_cell.angle_beta   90.00
_cell.angle_gamma   90.00
#
_symmetry.space_group_name_H-M   'P 1'
#
loop_
_entity.id
_entity.type
_entity.pdbx_description
1 polymer ?
#
loop_
_entity_poly.entity_id
_entity_poly.type
_entity_poly.pdbx_seq_one_letter_code
_entity_poly.pdbx_strand_id
1 'polypeptide(L)' 'MILVFTCECGNRVDFHAFGDRDEHGRQWLESEDDDRLTLRRGEDGVVFACTFCKETYRLQAEK' A
#
# COMPACT_ATOMS: atom_id res chain seq x y z
N MET A 1 -12.73 -2.93 3.12
CA MET A 1 -11.83 -1.83 2.73
C MET A 1 -11.40 -1.10 3.99
N ILE A 2 -10.09 -1.15 4.30
CA ILE A 2 -9.51 -0.54 5.51
C ILE A 2 -8.59 0.63 5.14
N LEU A 3 -8.03 0.61 3.93
CA LEU A 3 -7.18 1.66 3.41
C LEU A 3 -7.42 1.82 1.90
N VAL A 4 -7.26 3.03 1.39
CA VAL A 4 -7.37 3.34 -0.05
C VAL A 4 -6.16 4.16 -0.47
N PHE A 5 -5.48 3.71 -1.51
CA PHE A 5 -4.49 4.50 -2.23
C PHE A 5 -5.18 5.19 -3.41
N THR A 6 -5.05 6.51 -3.50
CA THR A 6 -5.52 7.29 -4.68
C THR A 6 -4.35 8.08 -5.23
N CYS A 7 -4.00 7.81 -6.49
CA CYS A 7 -2.96 8.52 -7.23
C CYS A 7 -3.55 9.72 -7.96
N GLU A 8 -2.72 10.73 -8.22
CA GLU A 8 -3.11 11.97 -8.92
C GLU A 8 -3.60 11.73 -10.35
N CYS A 9 -3.20 10.64 -11.00
CA CYS A 9 -3.71 10.26 -12.32
C CYS A 9 -5.12 9.64 -12.29
N GLY A 10 -5.75 9.55 -11.12
CA GLY A 10 -7.06 8.93 -10.91
C GLY A 10 -7.02 7.43 -10.65
N ASN A 11 -5.84 6.80 -10.63
CA ASN A 11 -5.72 5.40 -10.22
C ASN A 11 -6.10 5.23 -8.74
N ARG A 12 -6.90 4.22 -8.44
CA ARG A 12 -7.42 3.94 -7.11
C ARG A 12 -7.21 2.47 -6.77
N VAL A 13 -6.56 2.18 -5.66
CA VAL A 13 -6.36 0.81 -5.18
C VAL A 13 -6.89 0.68 -3.76
N ASP A 14 -7.77 -0.28 -3.57
CA ASP A 14 -8.42 -0.54 -2.30
C ASP A 14 -7.67 -1.68 -1.57
N PHE A 15 -7.37 -1.47 -0.29
CA PHE A 15 -6.67 -2.43 0.56
C PHE A 15 -7.62 -3.02 1.60
N HIS A 16 -7.46 -4.32 1.81
CA HIS A 16 -8.30 -5.13 2.69
C HIS A 16 -7.43 -5.81 3.75
N ALA A 17 -7.97 -6.02 4.94
CA ALA A 17 -7.29 -6.87 5.92
C ALA A 17 -7.27 -8.30 5.40
N PHE A 18 -6.09 -8.90 5.44
CA PHE A 18 -5.86 -10.29 5.12
C PHE A 18 -5.27 -11.02 6.33
N GLY A 19 -5.81 -12.20 6.62
CA GLY A 19 -5.37 -13.06 7.71
C GLY A 19 -5.73 -12.56 9.12
N ASP A 20 -5.20 -13.28 10.11
CA ASP A 20 -5.33 -12.96 11.54
C ASP A 20 -4.46 -11.77 11.95
N ARG A 21 -4.84 -11.16 13.08
CA ARG A 21 -4.03 -10.14 13.74
C ARG A 21 -2.75 -10.75 14.31
N ASP A 22 -1.64 -10.03 14.23
CA ASP A 22 -0.41 -10.44 14.91
C ASP A 22 -0.51 -10.26 16.43
N GLU A 23 0.54 -10.68 17.15
CA GLU A 23 0.65 -10.58 18.62
C GLU A 23 0.56 -9.15 19.17
N HIS A 24 0.71 -8.14 18.30
CA HIS A 24 0.59 -6.71 18.61
C HIS A 24 -0.76 -6.12 18.15
N GLY A 25 -1.69 -6.95 17.65
CA GLY A 25 -3.00 -6.54 17.18
C GLY A 25 -3.02 -5.92 15.78
N ARG A 26 -1.92 -5.98 15.03
CA ARG A 26 -1.81 -5.41 13.68
C ARG A 26 -2.36 -6.38 12.63
N GLN A 27 -3.00 -5.86 11.59
CA GLN A 27 -3.48 -6.66 10.46
C GLN A 27 -2.61 -6.42 9.23
N TRP A 28 -2.33 -7.50 8.49
CA TRP A 28 -1.72 -7.39 7.17
C TRP A 28 -2.74 -6.84 6.19
N LEU A 29 -2.29 -5.91 5.35
CA LEU A 29 -3.09 -5.32 4.28
C LEU A 29 -2.64 -5.88 2.94
N GLU A 30 -3.60 -6.28 2.12
CA GLU A 30 -3.39 -6.75 0.75
C GLU A 30 -4.33 -5.99 -0.20
N SER A 31 -3.85 -5.75 -1.42
CA SER A 31 -4.65 -5.21 -2.52
C SER A 31 -4.98 -6.34 -3.48
N GLU A 32 -6.25 -6.43 -3.91
CA GLU A 32 -6.66 -7.41 -4.93
C GLU A 32 -6.14 -7.03 -6.34
N ASP A 33 -5.78 -5.77 -6.54
CA ASP A 33 -5.30 -5.21 -7.82
C ASP A 33 -3.76 -5.03 -7.86
N ASP A 34 -3.00 -6.12 -7.79
CA ASP A 34 -1.51 -6.07 -7.81
C ASP A 34 -0.94 -5.39 -9.07
N ASP A 35 -1.64 -5.47 -10.21
CA ASP A 35 -1.22 -4.84 -11.47
C ASP A 35 -1.31 -3.31 -11.44
N ARG A 36 -2.09 -2.72 -10.55
CA ARG A 36 -2.35 -1.26 -10.53
C ARG A 36 -1.32 -0.49 -9.68
N LEU A 37 -0.62 -1.19 -8.78
CA LEU A 37 0.26 -0.58 -7.80
C LEU A 37 1.37 -1.53 -7.40
N THR A 38 2.62 -1.17 -7.71
CA THR A 38 3.77 -1.91 -7.20
C THR A 38 4.13 -1.44 -5.80
N LEU A 39 4.28 -2.37 -4.86
CA LEU A 39 4.65 -2.08 -3.47
C LEU A 39 6.07 -2.62 -3.18
N ARG A 40 6.96 -1.76 -2.68
CA ARG A 40 8.31 -2.13 -2.25
C ARG A 40 8.53 -1.74 -0.80
N ARG A 41 8.80 -2.72 0.05
CA ARG A 41 9.17 -2.50 1.46
C ARG A 41 10.69 -2.34 1.55
N GLY A 42 11.14 -1.26 2.17
CA GLY A 42 12.55 -1.00 2.50
C GLY A 42 12.73 -0.92 4.02
N GLU A 43 13.97 -0.70 4.47
CA GLU A 43 14.32 -0.66 5.89
C GLU A 43 13.59 0.49 6.65
N ASP A 44 13.46 1.66 6.02
CA ASP A 44 12.87 2.86 6.64
C ASP A 44 11.41 3.14 6.23
N GLY A 45 10.75 2.21 5.54
CA GLY A 45 9.35 2.41 5.14
C GLY A 45 8.92 1.69 3.86
N VAL A 46 7.90 2.22 3.22
CA VAL A 46 7.22 1.58 2.08
C VAL A 46 7.13 2.55 0.91
N VAL A 47 7.46 2.06 -0.29
CA VAL A 47 7.31 2.80 -1.54
C VAL A 47 6.16 2.17 -2.34
N PHE A 48 5.24 3.02 -2.79
CA PHE A 48 4.15 2.69 -3.69
C PHE A 48 4.45 3.32 -5.05
N ALA A 49 4.40 2.54 -6.12
CA ALA A 49 4.59 3.03 -7.49
C ALA A 49 3.33 2.74 -8.31
N CYS A 50 2.70 3.80 -8.84
CA CYS A 50 1.53 3.64 -9.70
C CYS A 50 1.95 3.02 -11.04
N THR A 51 1.34 1.89 -11.43
CA THR A 51 1.72 1.22 -12.67
C THR A 51 1.36 2.04 -13.91
N PHE A 52 0.35 2.92 -13.82
CA PHE A 52 -0.14 3.72 -14.94
C PHE A 52 0.73 4.96 -15.23
N CYS A 53 0.86 5.88 -14.29
CA CYS A 53 1.60 7.14 -14.48
C CYS A 53 3.06 7.07 -14.00
N LYS A 54 3.47 5.97 -13.36
CA LYS A 54 4.81 5.75 -12.79
C LYS A 54 5.19 6.65 -11.62
N GLU A 55 4.25 7.44 -11.10
CA GLU A 55 4.47 8.26 -9.91
C GLU A 55 4.75 7.39 -8.68
N THR A 56 5.66 7.83 -7.82
CA THR A 56 6.11 7.08 -6.64
C THR A 56 5.86 7.84 -5.35
N TYR A 57 5.23 7.17 -4.39
CA TYR A 57 4.90 7.71 -3.08
C TYR A 57 5.65 6.92 -1.99
N ARG A 58 6.29 7.61 -1.06
CA ARG A 58 7.02 6.98 0.04
C ARG A 58 6.33 7.26 1.36
N LEU A 59 5.89 6.20 2.04
CA LEU A 59 5.54 6.25 3.46
C LEU A 59 6.81 5.99 4.27
N GLN A 60 7.14 6.92 5.16
CA GLN A 60 8.24 6.78 6.12
C GLN A 60 7.65 6.62 7.52
N ALA A 61 8.34 5.86 8.37
CA ALA A 61 8.02 5.88 9.79
C ALA A 61 8.36 7.27 10.36
N GLU A 62 7.41 7.89 11.06
CA GLU A 62 7.74 9.05 11.90
C GLU A 62 8.65 8.57 13.03
N LYS A 63 9.75 9.31 13.25
CA LYS A 63 10.78 8.99 14.24
C LYS A 63 10.38 9.42 15.64
#